data_AF-A0A838JEU2-F1
#
_entry.id   AF-A0A838JEU2-F1
#
_cell.length_a   1.000
_cell.length_b   1.000
_cell.length_c   1.000
_cell.angle_alpha   90.00
_cell.angle_beta   90.00
_cell.angle_gamma   90.00
#
_symmetry.space_group_name_H-M   'P 1'
#
loop_
_entity.id
_entity.type
_entity.pdbx_description
1 polymer ?
#
loop_
_entity_poly.entity_id
_entity_poly.type
_entity_poly.pdbx_seq_one_letter_code
_entity_poly.pdbx_strand_id
1 'polypeptide(L)'
;MRSEKQQRVLFLCAHRSVRELLAASLLAAQKQNEWDIWITPASFPSDAVALARQVLDEVHVPLLLSPQTAEPSIDRSWDEGIVLCSGATDQ
;
A
#
# COMPACT_ATOMS: atom_id res chain seq x y z
N MET A 1 17.82 -4.88 -24.53
CA MET A 1 17.03 -5.51 -23.46
C MET A 1 16.90 -4.53 -22.31
N ARG A 2 15.80 -3.76 -22.25
CA ARG A 2 15.36 -3.25 -20.94
C ARG A 2 14.93 -4.52 -20.20
N SER A 3 15.62 -4.87 -19.11
CA SER A 3 14.99 -5.70 -18.09
C SER A 3 13.61 -5.08 -17.86
N GLU A 4 12.53 -5.83 -18.07
CA GLU A 4 11.17 -5.35 -17.87
C GLU A 4 11.05 -4.95 -16.40
N LYS A 5 11.43 -3.71 -16.10
CA LYS A 5 11.41 -3.19 -14.74
C LYS A 5 9.94 -3.12 -14.36
N GLN A 6 9.54 -4.00 -13.43
CA GLN A 6 8.26 -3.87 -12.74
C GLN A 6 8.08 -2.41 -12.32
N GLN A 7 6.91 -1.87 -12.60
CA GLN A 7 6.61 -0.48 -12.28
C GLN A 7 6.52 -0.36 -10.76
N ARG A 8 7.13 0.68 -10.17
CA ARG A 8 7.17 0.89 -8.72
C ARG A 8 6.14 1.89 -8.27
N VAL A 9 5.41 1.55 -7.21
CA VAL A 9 4.41 2.41 -6.57
C VAL A 9 4.59 2.44 -5.06
N LEU A 10 4.44 3.61 -4.46
CA LEU A 10 4.43 3.82 -3.01
C LEU A 10 3.07 4.34 -2.56
N PHE A 11 2.39 3.59 -1.68
CA PHE A 11 1.21 4.07 -0.98
C PHE A 11 1.61 4.75 0.33
N LEU A 12 1.14 5.99 0.53
CA LEU A 12 1.44 6.81 1.69
C LEU A 12 0.15 7.31 2.34
N CYS A 13 0.07 7.16 3.66
CA CYS A 13 -1.07 7.64 4.43
C CYS A 13 -0.64 8.40 5.67
N ALA A 14 -1.61 9.08 6.30
CA ALA A 14 -1.42 9.67 7.61
C ALA A 14 -1.02 8.60 8.64
N HIS A 15 -0.27 9.02 9.66
CA HIS A 15 0.23 8.13 10.70
C HIS A 15 -0.91 7.31 11.34
N ARG A 16 -0.68 6.00 11.52
CA ARG A 16 -1.62 5.01 12.09
C ARG A 16 -2.85 4.72 11.23
N SER A 17 -2.83 5.12 9.96
CA SER A 17 -3.82 4.64 9.01
C SER A 17 -3.53 3.21 8.58
N VAL A 18 -4.52 2.51 8.02
CA VAL A 18 -4.36 1.20 7.36
C VAL A 18 -4.72 1.27 5.87
N ARG A 19 -4.91 2.49 5.34
CA ARG A 19 -5.40 2.71 3.98
C ARG A 19 -4.36 2.36 2.93
N GLU A 20 -3.09 2.60 3.24
CA GLU A 20 -1.95 2.19 2.42
C GLU A 20 -1.93 0.68 2.27
N LEU A 21 -2.26 -0.06 3.34
CA LEU A 21 -2.31 -1.51 3.35
C LEU A 21 -3.51 -2.02 2.54
N LEU A 22 -4.67 -1.39 2.67
CA LEU A 22 -5.87 -1.69 1.86
C LEU A 22 -5.62 -1.45 0.37
N ALA A 23 -5.11 -0.27 0.00
CA ALA A 23 -4.84 0.10 -1.38
C ALA A 23 -3.78 -0.81 -2.02
N ALA A 24 -2.70 -1.11 -1.29
CA ALA A 24 -1.68 -2.05 -1.72
C ALA A 24 -2.24 -3.46 -1.93
N SER A 25 -3.12 -3.94 -1.04
CA SER A 25 -3.76 -5.25 -1.16
C SER A 25 -4.67 -5.33 -2.39
N LEU A 26 -5.44 -4.27 -2.65
CA LEU A 26 -6.32 -4.17 -3.82
C LEU A 26 -5.51 -4.18 -5.13
N LEU A 27 -4.44 -3.39 -5.21
CA LEU A 27 -3.58 -3.37 -6.39
C LEU A 27 -2.89 -4.72 -6.60
N ALA A 28 -2.37 -5.33 -5.52
CA ALA A 28 -1.74 -6.64 -5.58
C ALA A 28 -2.69 -7.70 -6.13
N ALA A 29 -3.95 -7.72 -5.70
CA ALA A 29 -4.94 -8.70 -6.17
C ALA A 29 -5.27 -8.55 -7.67
N GLN A 30 -5.16 -7.35 -8.24
CA GLN A 30 -5.45 -7.12 -9.66
C GLN A 30 -4.22 -7.30 -10.55
N LYS A 31 -3.04 -6.88 -10.06
CA LYS A 31 -1.86 -6.58 -10.90
C LYS A 31 -0.53 -7.02 -10.27
N GLN A 32 -0.52 -8.10 -9.48
CA GLN A 32 0.65 -8.53 -8.68
C GLN A 32 1.98 -8.63 -9.44
N ASN A 33 1.96 -9.02 -10.72
CA ASN A 33 3.18 -9.23 -11.50
C ASN A 33 3.67 -7.98 -12.25
N GLU A 34 2.82 -6.96 -12.37
CA GLU A 34 3.12 -5.72 -13.11
C GLU A 34 3.78 -4.67 -12.19
N TRP A 35 3.42 -4.69 -10.89
CA TRP A 35 3.83 -3.70 -9.91
C TRP A 35 4.73 -4.25 -8.81
N ASP A 36 5.79 -3.51 -8.52
CA ASP A 36 6.55 -3.61 -7.28
C ASP A 36 5.94 -2.63 -6.27
N ILE A 37 5.21 -3.19 -5.29
CA ILE A 37 4.30 -2.45 -4.40
C ILE A 37 4.97 -2.17 -3.05
N TRP A 38 5.03 -0.89 -2.70
CA TRP A 38 5.62 -0.40 -1.46
C TRP A 38 4.59 0.35 -0.62
N ILE A 39 4.74 0.28 0.70
CA ILE A 39 4.02 1.13 1.66
C ILE A 39 5.02 1.83 2.58
N THR A 40 4.60 2.92 3.21
CA THR A 40 5.41 3.54 4.28
C THR A 40 5.52 2.63 5.50
N PRO A 41 6.68 2.59 6.19
CA PRO A 41 6.80 1.89 7.46
C PRO A 41 5.75 2.41 8.45
N ALA A 42 4.89 1.51 8.93
CA ALA A 42 3.86 1.86 9.90
C ALA A 42 3.68 0.73 10.91
N SER A 43 3.56 1.10 12.19
CA SER A 43 3.04 0.20 13.21
C SER A 43 1.53 0.31 13.22
N PHE A 44 0.87 -0.65 12.57
CA PHE A 44 -0.58 -0.72 12.55
C PHE A 44 -1.10 -1.30 13.88
N PRO A 45 -2.09 -0.67 14.52
CA PRO A 45 -2.83 -1.29 15.61
C PRO A 45 -3.42 -2.64 15.17
N SER A 46 -3.38 -3.66 16.03
CA SER A 46 -3.82 -5.03 15.69
C SER A 46 -5.30 -5.11 15.31
N ASP A 47 -6.13 -4.31 15.97
CA ASP A 47 -7.55 -4.11 15.69
C ASP A 47 -7.77 -3.47 14.31
N ALA A 48 -6.94 -2.48 13.93
CA ALA A 48 -7.02 -1.86 12.62
C ALA A 48 -6.64 -2.84 11.48
N VAL A 49 -5.65 -3.70 11.70
CA VAL A 49 -5.28 -4.76 10.73
C VAL A 49 -6.38 -5.82 10.62
N ALA A 50 -6.99 -6.20 11.75
CA ALA A 50 -8.12 -7.13 11.76
C ALA A 50 -9.32 -6.59 10.99
N LEU A 51 -9.65 -5.31 11.18
CA LEU A 51 -10.70 -4.63 10.41
C LEU A 51 -10.37 -4.56 8.92
N ALA A 52 -9.12 -4.21 8.56
CA ALA A 52 -8.68 -4.17 7.17
C ALA A 52 -8.83 -5.54 6.49
N ARG A 53 -8.51 -6.62 7.20
CA ARG A 53 -8.73 -7.99 6.71
C ARG A 53 -10.21 -8.28 6.46
N GLN A 54 -11.08 -7.97 7.43
CA GLN A 54 -12.52 -8.20 7.27
C GLN A 54 -13.09 -7.49 6.04
N VAL A 55 -12.74 -6.21 5.85
CA VAL A 55 -13.19 -5.43 4.69
C VAL A 55 -12.70 -6.02 3.37
N LEU A 56 -11.46 -6.51 3.30
CA LEU A 56 -10.95 -7.13 2.07
C LEU A 56 -11.56 -8.51 1.81
N ASP A 57 -11.84 -9.27 2.87
CA ASP A 57 -12.50 -10.57 2.77
C ASP A 57 -13.93 -10.43 2.18
N GLU A 58 -14.65 -9.35 2.52
CA GLU A 58 -15.98 -9.04 1.94
C GLU A 58 -15.95 -8.92 0.39
N VAL A 59 -14.82 -8.48 -0.16
CA VAL A 59 -14.61 -8.34 -1.61
C VAL A 59 -13.69 -9.42 -2.19
N HIS A 60 -13.43 -10.50 -1.43
CA HIS A 60 -12.59 -11.63 -1.84
C HIS A 60 -11.14 -11.25 -2.22
N VAL A 61 -10.58 -10.25 -1.55
CA VAL A 61 -9.19 -9.79 -1.74
C VAL A 61 -8.34 -10.23 -0.56
N PRO A 62 -7.18 -10.89 -0.77
CA PRO A 62 -6.29 -11.23 0.33
C PRO A 62 -5.57 -9.99 0.87
N LEU A 63 -5.47 -9.86 2.19
CA LEU A 63 -4.62 -8.86 2.82
C LEU A 63 -3.14 -9.12 2.46
N LEU A 64 -2.44 -8.07 2.03
CA LEU A 64 -1.01 -8.11 1.79
C LEU A 64 -0.24 -8.21 3.11
N LEU A 65 0.22 -9.42 3.47
CA LEU A 65 0.82 -9.71 4.77
C LEU A 65 2.24 -9.18 4.96
N SER A 66 3.00 -9.07 3.86
CA SER A 66 4.42 -8.67 3.88
C SER A 66 4.72 -7.67 2.77
N PRO A 67 4.09 -6.47 2.81
CA PRO A 67 4.39 -5.42 1.84
C PRO A 67 5.84 -4.97 1.99
N GLN A 68 6.46 -4.58 0.88
CA GLN A 68 7.76 -3.93 0.93
C GLN A 68 7.59 -2.55 1.58
N THR A 69 8.55 -2.14 2.41
CA THR A 69 8.47 -0.87 3.13
C THR A 69 9.61 0.06 2.75
N ALA A 70 9.28 1.33 2.52
CA ALA A 70 10.27 2.37 2.26
C ALA A 70 9.83 3.70 2.84
N GLU A 71 10.77 4.39 3.49
CA GLU A 71 10.58 5.80 3.82
C GLU A 71 10.43 6.61 2.52
N PRO A 72 9.55 7.62 2.48
CA PRO A 72 9.39 8.48 1.32
C PRO A 72 10.68 9.28 1.15
N SER A 73 11.38 9.05 0.04
CA SER A 73 12.64 9.73 -0.24
C SER A 73 12.61 10.35 -1.64
N ILE A 74 13.15 11.57 -1.75
CA ILE A 74 13.17 12.35 -3.00
C ILE A 74 14.10 11.71 -4.05
N ASP A 75 15.05 10.88 -3.61
CA ASP A 75 16.03 10.20 -4.45
C ASP A 75 15.52 8.89 -5.09
N ARG A 76 14.34 8.39 -4.72
CA ARG A 76 13.72 7.20 -5.34
C ARG A 76 12.77 7.59 -6.46
N SER A 77 12.98 7.01 -7.65
CA SER A 77 12.05 7.12 -8.78
C SER A 77 10.83 6.20 -8.56
N TRP A 78 9.64 6.78 -8.39
CA TRP A 78 8.36 6.07 -8.38
C TRP A 78 7.71 6.23 -9.75
N ASP A 79 7.34 5.12 -10.40
CA ASP A 79 6.87 5.14 -11.79
C ASP A 79 5.48 5.78 -11.92
N GLU A 80 4.62 5.67 -10.90
CA GLU A 80 3.30 6.35 -10.84
C GLU A 80 3.11 7.30 -9.65
N GLY A 81 4.19 7.61 -8.92
CA GLY A 81 4.14 8.58 -7.82
C GLY A 81 3.59 8.03 -6.51
N ILE A 82 3.38 8.97 -5.57
CA ILE A 82 2.97 8.70 -4.19
C ILE A 82 1.45 8.78 -4.12
N VAL A 83 0.79 7.66 -3.78
CA VAL A 83 -0.66 7.67 -3.57
C VAL A 83 -0.95 8.10 -2.14
N LEU A 84 -1.44 9.33 -1.97
CA LEU A 84 -1.87 9.88 -0.69
C LEU A 84 -3.30 9.41 -0.38
N CYS A 85 -3.48 8.40 0.47
CA CYS A 85 -4.82 8.09 0.98
C CYS A 85 -5.10 9.03 2.17
N SER A 86 -5.37 10.30 1.86
CA SER A 86 -5.84 11.26 2.86
C SER A 86 -7.30 10.99 3.20
N GLY A 87 -7.67 11.37 4.42
CA GLY A 87 -9.05 11.37 4.90
C GLY A 87 -9.22 12.70 5.60
N ALA A 88 -10.43 13.25 5.55
CA ALA A 88 -10.76 14.38 6.40
C ALA A 88 -10.35 14.00 7.83
N THR A 89 -9.38 14.74 8.38
CA THR A 89 -9.13 14.68 9.81
C THR A 89 -10.28 15.46 10.41
N ASP A 90 -11.23 14.76 11.03
CA ASP A 90 -12.11 15.42 11.98
C ASP A 90 -11.21 15.94 13.10
N GLN A 91 -11.13 17.27 13.21
CA GLN A 91 -10.45 17.98 14.29
C GLN A 91 -11.21 17.80 15.60
#